data_AF-A0A925LKX8-F1
#
_entry.id   AF-A0A925LKX8-F1
#
_cell.length_a   1.000
_cell.length_b   1.000
_cell.length_c   1.000
_cell.angle_alpha   90.00
_cell.angle_beta   90.00
_cell.angle_gamma   90.00
#
_symmetry.space_group_name_H-M   'P 1'
#
loop_
_entity.id
_entity.type
_entity.pdbx_description
1 polymer ?
#
loop_
_entity_poly.entity_id
_entity_poly.type
_entity_poly.pdbx_seq_one_letter_code
_entity_poly.pdbx_strand_id
1 'polypeptide(L)'
;MSTLQVLQQLPLLFRYADVQKFTGNANVFLTRALKRGLIERLTRGVYINSGIKGMPRIEEAACFIRTPCYISCEWALNYHGITIQAPTVCTLVTLSTAVGEARRIAWHGADIEFSRIAERLNERL
;
A
#
# COMPACT_ATOMS: atom_id res chain seq x y z
N MET A 1 -10.39 -25.22 0.62
CA MET A 1 -11.11 -23.93 0.46
C MET A 1 -10.99 -23.47 -0.97
N SER A 2 -12.05 -22.83 -1.50
CA SER A 2 -12.02 -22.19 -2.82
C SER A 2 -11.28 -20.84 -2.78
N THR A 3 -10.90 -20.31 -3.95
CA THR A 3 -10.22 -19.00 -4.04
C THR A 3 -11.06 -17.87 -3.42
N LEU A 4 -12.38 -17.88 -3.68
CA LEU A 4 -13.28 -16.84 -3.17
C LEU A 4 -13.42 -16.92 -1.65
N GLN A 5 -13.46 -18.12 -1.07
CA GLN A 5 -13.52 -18.28 0.39
C GLN A 5 -12.30 -17.68 1.10
N VAL A 6 -11.11 -17.90 0.55
CA VAL A 6 -9.87 -17.31 1.11
C VAL A 6 -9.89 -15.78 0.96
N LEU A 7 -10.26 -15.26 -0.22
CA LEU A 7 -10.33 -13.81 -0.43
C LEU A 7 -11.41 -13.12 0.42
N GLN A 8 -12.49 -13.80 0.79
CA GLN A 8 -13.48 -13.24 1.71
C GLN A 8 -12.91 -12.98 3.12
N GLN A 9 -11.97 -13.83 3.55
CA GLN A 9 -11.29 -13.76 4.85
C GLN A 9 -10.12 -12.78 4.87
N LEU A 10 -9.54 -12.48 3.71
CA LEU A 10 -8.44 -11.53 3.59
C LEU A 10 -8.93 -10.07 3.66
N PRO A 11 -8.16 -9.18 4.31
CA PRO A 11 -8.46 -7.75 4.32
C PRO A 11 -8.33 -7.14 2.91
N LEU A 12 -8.76 -5.87 2.79
CA LEU A 12 -8.65 -5.10 1.55
C LEU A 12 -7.20 -5.04 1.04
N LEU A 13 -6.26 -4.73 1.93
CA LEU A 13 -4.82 -4.75 1.68
C LEU A 13 -4.20 -5.89 2.46
N PHE A 14 -3.45 -6.76 1.79
CA PHE A 14 -2.87 -7.94 2.43
C PHE A 14 -1.48 -8.25 1.89
N ARG A 15 -0.70 -8.98 2.68
CA ARG A 15 0.66 -9.41 2.34
C ARG A 15 0.68 -10.88 1.94
N TYR A 16 1.75 -11.29 1.27
CA TYR A 16 2.02 -12.70 0.98
C TYR A 16 1.89 -13.59 2.24
N ALA A 17 2.41 -13.12 3.37
CA ALA A 17 2.35 -13.84 4.65
C ALA A 17 0.91 -14.06 5.15
N ASP A 18 -0.04 -13.20 4.81
CA ASP A 18 -1.44 -13.39 5.18
C ASP A 18 -2.07 -14.52 4.39
N VAL A 19 -1.73 -14.66 3.11
CA VAL A 19 -2.20 -15.77 2.27
C VAL A 19 -1.66 -17.11 2.78
N GLN A 20 -0.41 -17.15 3.26
CA GLN A 20 0.21 -18.37 3.77
C GLN A 20 -0.56 -18.99 4.96
N LYS A 21 -1.33 -18.18 5.70
CA LYS A 21 -2.17 -18.65 6.81
C LYS A 21 -3.36 -19.50 6.34
N PHE A 22 -3.75 -19.40 5.06
CA PHE A 22 -4.96 -20.05 4.52
C PHE A 22 -4.65 -21.12 3.46
N THR A 23 -3.43 -21.14 2.91
CA THR A 23 -3.05 -22.11 1.87
C THR A 23 -1.56 -22.46 1.92
N GLY A 24 -1.26 -23.75 1.77
CA GLY A 24 0.12 -24.24 1.68
C GLY A 24 0.85 -23.84 0.38
N ASN A 25 0.13 -23.35 -0.63
CA ASN A 25 0.73 -22.91 -1.90
C ASN A 25 0.26 -21.49 -2.29
N ALA A 26 0.72 -20.51 -1.50
CA ALA A 26 0.37 -19.10 -1.67
C ALA A 26 0.76 -18.52 -3.04
N ASN A 27 1.89 -18.93 -3.62
CA ASN A 27 2.30 -18.47 -4.95
C ASN A 27 1.32 -18.90 -6.05
N VAL A 28 0.92 -20.17 -6.07
CA VAL A 28 -0.06 -20.66 -7.06
C VAL A 28 -1.42 -19.98 -6.85
N PHE A 29 -1.83 -19.78 -5.59
CA PHE A 29 -3.04 -19.04 -5.27
C PHE A 29 -3.01 -17.61 -5.83
N LEU A 30 -1.97 -16.84 -5.53
CA LEU A 30 -1.82 -15.44 -5.94
C LEU A 30 -1.77 -15.31 -7.46
N THR A 31 -1.01 -16.17 -8.15
CA THR A 31 -0.93 -16.17 -9.61
C THR A 31 -2.30 -16.43 -10.24
N ARG A 32 -3.07 -17.38 -9.71
CA ARG A 32 -4.44 -17.67 -10.21
C ARG A 32 -5.41 -16.52 -9.91
N ALA A 33 -5.34 -15.93 -8.72
CA ALA A 33 -6.20 -14.81 -8.33
C ALA A 33 -5.92 -13.56 -9.19
N LEU A 34 -4.65 -13.23 -9.43
CA LEU A 34 -4.21 -12.17 -10.33
C LEU A 34 -4.71 -12.42 -11.77
N LYS A 35 -4.50 -13.63 -12.30
CA LYS A 35 -4.93 -13.99 -13.67
C LYS A 35 -6.45 -13.86 -13.85
N ARG A 36 -7.22 -14.03 -12.77
CA ARG A 36 -8.68 -13.89 -12.76
C ARG A 36 -9.16 -12.46 -12.48
N GLY A 37 -8.25 -11.50 -12.26
CA GLY A 37 -8.61 -10.12 -11.91
C GLY A 37 -9.29 -9.98 -10.54
N LEU A 38 -9.14 -10.98 -9.65
CA LEU A 38 -9.77 -10.93 -8.32
C LEU A 38 -8.96 -10.09 -7.33
N ILE A 39 -7.67 -9.94 -7.61
CA ILE A 39 -6.74 -9.13 -6.82
C ILE A 39 -5.83 -8.36 -7.76
N GLU A 40 -5.27 -7.27 -7.26
CA GLU A 40 -4.22 -6.49 -7.93
C GLU A 40 -2.93 -6.55 -7.13
N ARG A 41 -1.79 -6.48 -7.82
CA ARG A 41 -0.49 -6.38 -7.17
C ARG A 41 -0.11 -4.91 -7.08
N LEU A 42 -0.02 -4.40 -5.85
CA LEU A 42 0.43 -3.03 -5.58
C LEU A 42 1.95 -2.92 -5.68
N THR A 43 2.66 -3.81 -4.98
CA THR A 43 4.10 -4.01 -5.13
C THR A 43 4.44 -5.47 -4.83
N ARG A 44 5.69 -5.88 -4.97
CA ARG A 44 6.10 -7.26 -4.67
C ARG A 44 5.73 -7.60 -3.22
N GLY A 45 4.89 -8.61 -3.05
CA GLY A 45 4.48 -9.12 -1.74
C GLY A 45 3.30 -8.38 -1.09
N VAL A 46 2.79 -7.32 -1.73
CA VAL A 46 1.64 -6.52 -1.26
C VAL A 46 0.56 -6.52 -2.34
N TYR A 47 -0.66 -6.84 -1.92
CA TYR A 47 -1.78 -7.08 -2.82
C TYR A 47 -3.03 -6.35 -2.35
N ILE A 48 -3.89 -6.04 -3.32
CA ILE A 48 -5.20 -5.42 -3.14
C ILE A 48 -6.25 -6.46 -3.47
N ASN A 49 -7.21 -6.67 -2.58
CA ASN A 49 -8.35 -7.55 -2.78
C ASN A 49 -9.47 -6.85 -3.58
N SER A 50 -9.13 -6.33 -4.77
CA SER A 50 -9.99 -5.40 -5.50
C SER A 50 -11.31 -6.01 -5.98
N GLY A 51 -11.31 -7.30 -6.34
CA GLY A 51 -12.50 -8.00 -6.81
C GLY A 51 -13.55 -8.29 -5.74
N ILE A 52 -13.21 -8.26 -4.44
CA ILE A 52 -14.14 -8.53 -3.34
C ILE A 52 -14.35 -7.33 -2.42
N LYS A 53 -13.29 -6.58 -2.12
CA LYS A 53 -13.29 -5.51 -1.11
C LYS A 53 -13.24 -4.10 -1.73
N GLY A 54 -13.09 -3.99 -3.06
CA GLY A 54 -12.97 -2.71 -3.75
C GLY A 54 -11.55 -2.15 -3.71
N MET A 55 -11.41 -0.85 -3.99
CA MET A 55 -10.10 -0.19 -4.05
C MET A 55 -9.82 0.63 -2.79
N PRO A 56 -8.61 0.54 -2.21
CA PRO A 56 -8.20 1.40 -1.11
C PRO A 56 -7.98 2.82 -1.61
N ARG A 57 -7.99 3.78 -0.68
CA ARG A 57 -7.46 5.10 -0.96
C ARG A 57 -5.93 5.03 -1.11
N ILE A 58 -5.35 5.99 -1.82
CA ILE A 58 -3.91 6.04 -2.03
C ILE A 58 -3.13 6.19 -0.72
N GLU A 59 -3.69 6.89 0.27
CA GLU A 59 -3.09 7.04 1.58
C GLU A 59 -2.98 5.68 2.29
N GLU A 60 -4.03 4.87 2.22
CA GLU A 60 -4.06 3.53 2.82
C GLU A 60 -3.07 2.59 2.12
N ALA A 61 -3.07 2.61 0.78
CA ALA A 61 -2.16 1.81 -0.04
C ALA A 61 -0.70 2.18 0.25
N ALA A 62 -0.37 3.47 0.24
CA ALA A 62 0.97 3.98 0.50
C ALA A 62 1.47 3.63 1.91
N CYS A 63 0.64 3.83 2.93
CA CYS A 63 0.95 3.47 4.31
C CYS A 63 1.09 1.96 4.55
N PHE A 64 0.46 1.13 3.70
CA PHE A 64 0.57 -0.33 3.81
C PHE A 64 1.81 -0.90 3.10
N ILE A 65 2.26 -0.24 2.03
CA ILE A 65 3.52 -0.58 1.31
C ILE A 65 4.69 -0.54 2.28
N ARG A 66 4.75 0.46 3.16
CA ARG A 66 5.84 0.64 4.11
C ARG A 66 5.31 1.08 5.46
N THR A 67 5.75 0.43 6.53
CA THR A 67 5.32 0.74 7.90
C THR A 67 6.56 0.79 8.81
N PRO A 68 6.67 1.79 9.72
CA PRO A 68 5.82 2.97 9.84
C PRO A 68 6.11 4.01 8.74
N CYS A 69 5.06 4.64 8.23
CA CYS A 69 5.15 5.88 7.47
C CYS A 69 3.86 6.70 7.61
N TYR A 70 3.93 7.99 7.28
CA TYR A 70 2.83 8.94 7.46
C TYR A 70 2.72 9.85 6.25
N ILE A 71 1.49 10.16 5.86
CA ILE A 71 1.19 11.16 4.82
C ILE A 71 1.76 12.51 5.26
N SER A 72 2.43 13.22 4.34
CA SER A 72 3.16 14.45 4.63
C SER A 72 2.99 15.50 3.52
N CYS A 73 3.62 16.66 3.74
CA CYS A 73 3.76 17.75 2.77
C CYS A 73 2.44 18.15 2.10
N GLU A 74 2.47 18.47 0.80
CA GLU A 74 1.33 18.96 0.03
C GLU A 74 0.15 17.97 0.07
N TRP A 75 0.42 16.66 0.08
CA TRP A 75 -0.64 15.64 0.18
C TRP A 75 -1.38 15.73 1.52
N ALA A 76 -0.67 15.85 2.63
CA ALA A 76 -1.30 16.01 3.94
C ALA A 76 -2.12 17.30 4.02
N LEU A 77 -1.58 18.41 3.49
CA LEU A 77 -2.29 19.70 3.46
C LEU A 77 -3.59 19.59 2.64
N ASN A 78 -3.56 18.91 1.49
CA ASN A 78 -4.74 18.73 0.67
C ASN A 78 -5.75 17.77 1.32
N TYR A 79 -5.28 16.64 1.84
CA TYR A 79 -6.11 15.65 2.54
C TYR A 79 -6.90 16.26 3.71
N HIS A 80 -6.29 17.19 4.43
CA HIS A 80 -6.93 17.91 5.55
C HIS A 80 -7.69 19.19 5.14
N GLY A 81 -7.79 19.49 3.85
CA GLY A 81 -8.52 20.66 3.35
C GLY A 81 -7.84 22.01 3.62
N ILE A 82 -6.53 22.00 3.93
CA ILE A 82 -5.74 23.22 4.15
C ILE A 82 -5.37 23.87 2.81
N THR A 83 -5.16 23.06 1.75
CA THR A 83 -4.96 23.55 0.39
C THR A 83 -5.97 22.94 -0.58
N ILE A 84 -6.43 23.75 -1.54
CA ILE A 84 -7.32 23.32 -2.63
C ILE A 84 -6.57 22.71 -3.82
N GLN A 85 -5.25 22.86 -3.88
CA GLN A 85 -4.43 22.29 -4.95
C GLN A 85 -4.43 20.77 -4.81
N ALA A 86 -4.83 20.06 -5.87
CA ALA A 86 -4.76 18.60 -5.92
C ALA A 86 -3.32 18.16 -6.27
N PRO A 87 -2.58 17.56 -5.32
CA PRO A 87 -1.21 17.13 -5.57
C PRO A 87 -1.18 15.89 -6.47
N THR A 88 -0.15 15.80 -7.32
CA THR A 88 0.09 14.64 -8.19
C THR A 88 1.02 13.61 -7.58
N VAL A 89 1.66 13.93 -6.45
CA VAL A 89 2.61 13.08 -5.74
C VAL A 89 2.16 12.90 -4.29
N CYS A 90 1.79 11.67 -3.92
CA CYS A 90 1.50 11.25 -2.56
C CYS A 90 2.82 11.10 -1.80
N THR A 91 3.12 12.12 -1.00
CA THR A 91 4.35 12.21 -0.20
C THR A 91 4.16 11.62 1.18
N LEU A 92 5.10 10.77 1.59
CA LEU A 92 5.11 10.13 2.90
C LEU A 92 6.47 10.29 3.58
N VAL A 93 6.46 10.46 4.89
CA VAL A 93 7.67 10.38 5.73
C VAL A 93 7.79 9.02 6.40
N THR A 94 9.01 8.48 6.46
CA THR A 94 9.29 7.16 7.08
C THR A 94 10.65 7.17 7.78
N LEU A 95 10.87 6.21 8.69
CA LEU A 95 12.18 5.96 9.29
C LEU A 95 13.05 5.04 8.41
N SER A 96 12.45 4.35 7.44
CA SER A 96 13.17 3.44 6.54
C SER A 96 14.20 4.19 5.70
N THR A 97 15.33 3.52 5.43
CA THR A 97 16.34 4.00 4.48
C THR A 97 15.98 3.73 3.01
N ALA A 98 14.95 2.91 2.75
CA ALA A 98 14.51 2.56 1.40
C ALA A 98 13.67 3.69 0.78
N VAL A 99 14.28 4.84 0.53
CA VAL A 99 13.66 6.07 0.02
C VAL A 99 14.34 6.55 -1.26
N GLY A 100 13.84 7.64 -1.85
CA GLY A 100 14.39 8.26 -3.06
C GLY A 100 13.73 7.78 -4.35
N GLU A 101 14.14 8.38 -5.47
CA GLU A 101 13.50 8.26 -6.79
C GLU A 101 13.37 6.80 -7.27
N ALA A 102 14.41 5.99 -7.09
CA ALA A 102 14.40 4.57 -7.46
C ALA A 102 13.37 3.71 -6.69
N ARG A 103 12.75 4.27 -5.64
CA ARG A 103 11.74 3.63 -4.80
C ARG A 103 10.36 4.27 -4.94
N ARG A 104 10.19 5.22 -5.86
CA ARG A 104 8.91 5.81 -6.22
C ARG A 104 8.00 4.76 -6.88
N ILE A 105 6.70 4.84 -6.62
CA ILE A 105 5.70 3.91 -7.15
C ILE A 105 4.62 4.70 -7.86
N ALA A 106 4.50 4.55 -9.18
CA ALA A 106 3.37 5.08 -9.93
C ALA A 106 2.11 4.22 -9.68
N TRP A 107 1.02 4.84 -9.21
CA TRP A 107 -0.21 4.13 -8.87
C TRP A 107 -1.44 5.03 -9.08
N HIS A 108 -2.40 4.57 -9.89
CA HIS A 108 -3.67 5.26 -10.21
C HIS A 108 -3.54 6.75 -10.57
N GLY A 109 -2.52 7.10 -11.37
CA GLY A 109 -2.34 8.47 -11.86
C GLY A 109 -1.63 9.42 -10.90
N ALA A 110 -1.14 8.92 -9.77
CA ALA A 110 -0.27 9.65 -8.87
C ALA A 110 1.02 8.87 -8.60
N ASP A 111 2.08 9.58 -8.21
CA ASP A 111 3.31 8.96 -7.73
C ASP A 111 3.28 8.85 -6.20
N ILE A 112 3.68 7.72 -5.65
CA ILE A 112 3.90 7.54 -4.22
C ILE A 112 5.40 7.70 -3.95
N GLU A 113 5.75 8.69 -3.13
CA GLU A 113 7.13 9.01 -2.76
C GLU A 113 7.33 8.93 -1.25
N PHE A 114 8.48 8.36 -0.86
CA PHE A 114 8.87 8.26 0.53
C PHE A 114 10.12 9.09 0.78
N SER A 115 10.08 9.90 1.82
CA SER A 115 11.20 10.68 2.34
C SER A 115 11.58 10.17 3.72
N ARG A 116 12.88 10.08 4.01
CA ARG A 116 13.35 9.65 5.33
C ARG A 116 13.34 10.85 6.28
N ILE A 117 12.79 10.65 7.47
CA ILE A 117 12.92 11.60 8.57
C ILE A 117 14.00 11.13 9.55
N ALA A 118 14.72 12.08 10.17
CA ALA A 118 15.76 11.74 11.13
C ALA A 118 15.15 11.07 12.37
N GLU A 119 15.75 9.97 12.83
CA GLU A 119 15.26 9.18 13.97
C GLU A 119 15.09 10.00 15.25
N ARG A 120 15.96 11.01 15.45
CA ARG A 120 15.93 11.92 16.61
C ARG A 120 14.64 12.72 16.75
N LEU A 121 13.85 12.85 15.68
CA LEU A 121 12.55 13.52 15.75
C LEU A 121 11.50 12.67 16.48
N ASN A 122 11.65 11.35 16.50
CA ASN A 122 10.73 10.43 17.17
C ASN A 122 11.08 10.17 18.64
N GLU A 123 12.22 10.64 19.15
CA GLU A 123 12.60 10.47 20.57
C GLU A 123 11.81 11.40 21.52
N ARG A 124 10.98 12.31 20.98
CA ARG A 124 10.28 13.37 21.74
C ARG A 124 8.75 13.31 21.65
N LEU A 125 8.18 12.28 21.01
CA LEU A 125 6.74 12.02 20.92
C LEU A 125 6.41 10.70 21.62
#